data_AF-A0A1Z9T0Z1-F1
#
_entry.id   AF-A0A1Z9T0Z1-F1
#
_cell.length_a   1.000
_cell.length_b   1.000
_cell.length_c   1.000
_cell.angle_alpha   90.00
_cell.angle_beta   90.00
_cell.angle_gamma   90.00
#
_symmetry.space_group_name_H-M   'P 1'
#
loop_
_entity.id
_entity.type
_entity.pdbx_description
1 polymer ?
#
loop_
_entity_poly.entity_id
_entity_poly.type
_entity_poly.pdbx_seq_one_letter_code
_entity_poly.pdbx_strand_id
1 'polypeptide(L)'
;TTIIYESPKRLKKLLTELFEFCGGDREILVTRELTKKFEEHVGNNINEVIEFFDINDVIGEITIVLKGINKKRDLNLDRFSLKKDLNDLMRAGLSLSAASKYLAKKNGVKKSEIYNLI
;
A
#
# COMPACT_ATOMS: atom_id res chain seq x y z
N THR A 1 -1.89 -9.12 -1.19
CA THR A 1 -2.18 -9.29 0.23
C THR A 1 -0.87 -9.48 0.96
N THR A 2 -0.73 -8.89 2.14
CA THR A 2 0.47 -9.01 2.97
C THR A 2 0.08 -9.68 4.28
N ILE A 3 0.88 -10.64 4.75
CA ILE A 3 0.69 -11.32 6.03
C ILE A 3 1.83 -10.93 6.95
N ILE A 4 1.51 -10.50 8.17
CA ILE A 4 2.47 -10.02 9.18
C ILE A 4 2.26 -10.81 10.47
N TYR A 5 3.35 -11.32 11.02
CA TYR A 5 3.37 -11.85 12.39
C TYR A 5 3.94 -10.78 13.31
N GLU A 6 3.26 -10.51 14.42
CA GLU A 6 3.67 -9.46 15.35
C GLU A 6 3.48 -9.88 16.81
N SER A 7 4.34 -9.37 17.68
CA SER A 7 4.19 -9.54 19.12
C SER A 7 3.05 -8.66 19.66
N PRO A 8 2.30 -9.10 20.68
CA PRO A 8 1.25 -8.30 21.31
C PRO A 8 1.70 -6.89 21.73
N LYS A 9 2.91 -6.80 22.28
CA LYS A 9 3.51 -5.55 22.76
C LYS A 9 3.74 -4.52 21.66
N ARG A 10 3.87 -4.96 20.41
CA ARG A 10 4.15 -4.11 19.25
C ARG A 10 2.93 -3.83 18.38
N LEU A 11 1.81 -4.53 18.61
CA LEU A 11 0.63 -4.41 17.74
C LEU A 11 0.14 -2.96 17.64
N LYS A 12 -0.05 -2.26 18.76
CA LYS A 12 -0.55 -0.87 18.75
C LYS A 12 0.36 0.05 17.93
N LYS A 13 1.68 -0.07 18.11
CA LYS A 13 2.67 0.70 17.34
C LYS A 13 2.56 0.38 15.84
N LEU A 14 2.49 -0.89 15.48
CA LEU A 14 2.33 -1.32 14.10
C LEU A 14 1.03 -0.78 13.48
N LEU A 15 -0.09 -0.81 14.20
CA LEU A 15 -1.36 -0.28 13.72
C LEU A 15 -1.29 1.23 13.46
N THR A 16 -0.62 2.00 14.33
CA THR A 16 -0.37 3.43 14.09
C THR A 16 0.45 3.64 12.82
N GLU A 17 1.54 2.89 12.64
CA GLU A 17 2.37 2.99 11.42
C GLU A 17 1.56 2.60 10.17
N LEU A 18 0.76 1.53 10.25
CA LEU A 18 -0.10 1.12 9.14
C LEU A 18 -1.16 2.17 8.82
N PHE A 19 -1.75 2.82 9.83
CA PHE A 19 -2.66 3.94 9.62
C PHE A 19 -1.96 5.09 8.88
N GLU A 20 -0.77 5.49 9.32
CA GLU A 20 0.01 6.56 8.68
C GLU A 20 0.35 6.27 7.21
N PHE A 21 0.77 5.04 6.90
CA PHE A 21 1.24 4.69 5.55
C PHE A 21 0.16 4.16 4.61
N CYS A 22 -0.89 3.52 5.14
CA CYS A 22 -1.93 2.86 4.33
C CYS A 22 -3.30 3.54 4.41
N GLY A 23 -3.52 4.43 5.38
CA GLY A 23 -4.80 5.07 5.65
C GLY A 23 -5.77 4.20 6.44
N GLY A 24 -6.67 4.84 7.19
CA GLY A 24 -7.63 4.16 8.10
C GLY A 24 -8.62 3.23 7.42
N ASP A 25 -9.05 3.55 6.19
CA ASP A 25 -10.01 2.73 5.42
C ASP A 25 -9.41 1.45 4.81
N ARG A 26 -8.10 1.25 4.99
CA ARG A 26 -7.41 0.07 4.49
C ARG A 26 -7.95 -1.17 5.17
N GLU A 27 -8.45 -2.12 4.36
CA GLU A 27 -8.92 -3.39 4.88
C GLU A 27 -7.77 -4.22 5.49
N ILE A 28 -8.02 -4.68 6.71
CA ILE A 28 -7.12 -5.45 7.56
C ILE A 28 -7.95 -6.43 8.39
N LEU A 29 -7.39 -7.59 8.67
CA LEU A 29 -7.90 -8.54 9.66
C LEU A 29 -6.78 -8.88 10.64
N VAL A 30 -7.06 -8.77 11.94
CA VAL A 30 -6.14 -9.18 13.01
C VAL A 30 -6.69 -10.42 13.68
N THR A 31 -5.91 -11.49 13.67
CA THR A 31 -6.17 -12.71 14.43
C THR A 31 -5.33 -12.75 15.68
N ARG A 32 -5.95 -13.11 16.82
CA ARG A 32 -5.23 -13.46 18.04
C ARG A 32 -5.55 -14.90 18.46
N GLU A 33 -4.50 -15.71 18.61
CA GLU A 33 -4.62 -17.10 19.10
C GLU A 33 -4.02 -17.20 20.51
N LEU A 34 -4.86 -17.45 21.52
CA LEU A 34 -4.43 -17.82 22.86
C LEU A 34 -4.31 -19.35 22.99
N THR A 35 -5.28 -20.05 22.40
CA THR A 35 -5.29 -21.49 22.12
C THR A 35 -6.16 -21.72 20.89
N LYS A 36 -6.05 -22.89 20.25
CA LYS A 36 -6.91 -23.27 19.12
C LYS A 36 -8.43 -23.16 19.37
N LYS A 37 -8.89 -23.20 20.63
CA LYS A 37 -10.32 -23.05 20.98
C LYS A 37 -10.71 -21.60 21.27
N PHE A 38 -9.74 -20.72 21.48
CA PHE A 38 -9.91 -19.32 21.85
C PHE A 38 -9.14 -18.45 20.86
N GLU A 39 -9.55 -18.56 19.60
CA GLU A 39 -9.14 -17.69 18.50
C GLU A 39 -10.19 -16.60 18.29
N GLU A 40 -9.73 -15.39 18.02
CA GLU A 40 -10.59 -14.27 17.69
C GLU A 40 -10.07 -13.52 16.46
N HIS A 41 -11.00 -13.09 15.61
CA HIS A 41 -10.75 -12.28 14.42
C HIS A 41 -11.34 -10.89 14.63
N VAL A 42 -10.53 -9.86 14.44
CA VAL A 42 -10.90 -8.45 14.64
C VAL A 42 -10.66 -7.66 13.36
N GLY A 43 -11.69 -6.92 12.95
CA GLY A 43 -11.56 -5.80 12.01
C GLY A 43 -12.11 -6.01 10.60
N ASN A 44 -12.61 -4.92 10.02
CA ASN A 44 -12.80 -4.76 8.58
C ASN A 44 -11.85 -3.71 7.98
N ASN A 45 -11.35 -2.76 8.78
CA ASN A 45 -10.40 -1.72 8.37
C ASN A 45 -9.51 -1.28 9.54
N ILE A 46 -8.46 -0.50 9.26
CA ILE A 46 -7.44 -0.12 10.26
C ILE A 46 -8.06 0.71 11.39
N ASN A 47 -8.99 1.61 11.10
CA ASN A 47 -9.64 2.43 12.15
C ASN A 47 -10.36 1.56 13.18
N GLU A 48 -11.21 0.65 12.71
CA GLU A 48 -11.97 -0.26 13.58
C GLU A 48 -11.04 -1.12 14.46
N VAL A 49 -9.93 -1.59 13.90
CA VAL A 49 -8.95 -2.38 14.64
C VAL A 49 -8.25 -1.54 15.71
N ILE A 50 -7.88 -0.29 15.41
CA ILE A 50 -7.27 0.62 16.38
C ILE A 50 -8.26 0.89 17.52
N GLU A 51 -9.49 1.26 17.20
CA GLU A 51 -10.54 1.52 18.19
C GLU A 51 -10.78 0.31 19.09
N PHE A 52 -10.81 -0.89 18.51
CA PHE A 52 -10.96 -2.13 19.27
C PHE A 52 -9.82 -2.34 20.27
N PHE A 53 -8.57 -2.19 19.84
CA PHE A 53 -7.40 -2.42 20.71
C PHE A 53 -7.06 -1.24 21.61
N ASP A 54 -7.66 -0.07 21.45
CA ASP A 54 -7.52 1.03 22.40
C ASP A 54 -8.12 0.70 23.75
N ILE A 55 -9.24 -0.03 23.78
CA ILE A 55 -9.95 -0.43 25.00
C ILE A 55 -9.67 -1.88 25.42
N ASN A 56 -9.23 -2.75 24.50
CA ASN A 56 -8.98 -4.17 24.77
C ASN A 56 -7.48 -4.48 24.88
N ASP A 57 -7.13 -5.39 25.80
CA ASP A 57 -5.76 -5.88 25.90
C ASP A 57 -5.36 -6.71 24.68
N VAL A 58 -4.09 -6.58 24.28
CA VAL A 58 -3.48 -7.40 23.23
C VAL A 58 -2.76 -8.56 23.89
N ILE A 59 -3.24 -9.79 23.65
CA ILE A 59 -2.70 -11.03 24.20
C ILE A 59 -2.72 -12.13 23.15
N GLY A 60 -1.88 -13.16 23.33
CA GLY A 60 -1.77 -14.30 22.42
C GLY A 60 -0.80 -14.10 21.26
N GLU A 61 -0.82 -15.01 20.29
CA GLU A 61 -0.06 -14.89 19.05
C GLU A 61 -0.87 -14.06 18.05
N ILE A 62 -0.25 -13.02 17.47
CA ILE A 62 -0.94 -12.09 16.56
C ILE A 62 -0.52 -12.35 15.12
N THR A 63 -1.52 -12.60 14.26
CA THR A 63 -1.37 -12.64 12.81
C THR A 63 -2.22 -11.54 12.19
N ILE A 64 -1.68 -10.85 11.20
CA ILE A 64 -2.35 -9.73 10.54
C ILE A 64 -2.39 -10.00 9.05
N VAL A 65 -3.57 -9.88 8.45
CA VAL A 65 -3.76 -9.95 7.00
C VAL A 65 -4.16 -8.58 6.50
N LEU A 66 -3.26 -7.93 5.76
CA LEU A 66 -3.48 -6.62 5.17
C LEU A 66 -3.84 -6.77 3.70
N LYS A 67 -4.98 -6.19 3.29
CA LYS A 67 -5.39 -6.20 1.88
C LYS A 67 -4.32 -5.55 1.01
N GLY A 68 -4.05 -6.11 -0.16
CA GLY A 68 -3.18 -5.48 -1.15
C GLY A 68 -3.80 -4.19 -1.71
N ILE A 69 -3.01 -3.28 -2.27
CA ILE A 69 -3.63 -2.18 -3.05
C ILE A 69 -4.17 -2.81 -4.32
N ASN A 70 -5.48 -2.68 -4.54
CA ASN A 70 -6.03 -3.00 -5.84
C ASN A 70 -5.71 -1.82 -6.76
N LYS A 71 -4.46 -1.76 -7.25
CA LYS A 71 -4.07 -0.82 -8.30
C LYS A 71 -4.81 -1.24 -9.57
N LYS A 72 -6.11 -0.93 -9.66
CA LYS A 72 -6.56 -0.35 -10.93
C LYS A 72 -5.76 0.93 -11.00
N ARG A 73 -4.68 0.92 -11.80
CA ARG A 73 -3.94 2.13 -12.15
C ARG A 73 -5.00 3.18 -12.44
N ASP A 74 -5.08 4.23 -11.63
CA ASP A 74 -5.89 5.36 -12.01
C ASP A 74 -5.16 5.96 -13.21
N LEU A 75 -5.59 5.55 -14.41
CA LEU A 75 -4.91 5.83 -15.67
C LEU A 75 -4.74 7.34 -15.86
N ASN A 76 -5.61 8.16 -15.25
CA ASN A 76 -5.52 9.61 -15.31
C ASN A 76 -4.38 10.14 -14.44
N LEU A 77 -4.25 9.68 -13.19
CA LEU A 77 -3.15 10.06 -12.29
C LEU A 77 -1.81 9.53 -12.82
N ASP A 78 -1.79 8.31 -13.35
CA ASP A 78 -0.60 7.72 -13.99
C ASP A 78 -0.20 8.50 -15.26
N ARG A 79 -1.16 8.92 -16.10
CA ARG A 79 -0.85 9.74 -17.29
C ARG A 79 -0.30 11.11 -16.92
N PHE A 80 -0.89 11.79 -15.93
CA PHE A 80 -0.43 13.11 -15.49
C PHE A 80 1.00 13.05 -14.93
N SER A 81 1.27 12.08 -14.05
CA SER A 81 2.60 11.86 -13.48
C SER A 81 3.62 11.47 -14.55
N LEU A 82 3.28 10.55 -15.47
CA LEU A 82 4.16 10.18 -16.58
C LEU A 82 4.45 11.35 -17.51
N LYS A 83 3.46 12.22 -17.78
CA LYS A 83 3.65 13.43 -18.59
C LYS A 83 4.58 14.43 -17.88
N LYS A 84 4.44 14.58 -16.57
CA LYS A 84 5.33 15.43 -15.76
C LYS A 84 6.77 14.90 -15.81
N ASP A 85 6.97 13.62 -15.47
CA ASP A 85 8.28 12.96 -15.52
C ASP A 85 8.93 13.05 -16.91
N LEU A 86 8.13 12.93 -17.97
CA LEU A 86 8.61 13.04 -19.35
C LEU A 86 9.14 14.45 -19.65
N ASN A 87 8.39 15.49 -19.25
CA ASN A 87 8.82 16.87 -19.41
C ASN A 87 10.07 17.19 -18.58
N ASP A 88 10.17 16.67 -17.36
CA ASP A 88 11.32 16.90 -16.50
C ASP A 88 12.60 16.26 -17.07
N LEU A 89 12.50 15.06 -17.64
CA LEU A 89 13.62 14.42 -18.35
C LEU A 89 14.02 15.19 -19.62
N MET A 90 13.04 15.73 -20.36
CA MET A 90 13.32 16.57 -21.52
C MET A 90 14.01 17.88 -21.12
N ARG A 91 13.59 18.50 -20.01
CA ARG A 91 14.26 19.68 -19.43
C ARG A 91 15.67 19.37 -18.94
N ALA A 92 15.91 18.15 -18.47
CA ALA A 92 17.25 17.65 -18.12
C ALA A 92 18.12 17.32 -19.34
N GLY A 93 17.63 17.57 -20.57
CA GLY A 93 18.40 17.43 -21.81
C GLY A 93 18.23 16.10 -22.55
N LEU A 94 17.36 15.20 -22.09
CA LEU A 94 17.06 13.97 -22.83
C LEU A 94 16.15 14.28 -24.03
N SER A 95 16.37 13.59 -25.16
CA SER A 95 15.42 13.62 -26.27
C SER A 95 14.10 12.94 -25.87
N LEU A 96 12.98 13.36 -26.48
CA LEU A 96 11.65 12.75 -26.27
C LEU A 96 11.70 11.22 -26.43
N SER A 97 12.43 10.74 -27.44
CA SER A 97 12.62 9.31 -27.72
C SER A 97 13.38 8.58 -26.60
N ALA A 98 14.44 9.21 -26.04
CA ALA A 98 15.23 8.64 -24.96
C ALA A 98 14.47 8.66 -23.62
N ALA A 99 13.83 9.79 -23.29
CA ALA A 99 13.00 9.94 -22.10
C ALA A 99 11.81 8.97 -22.12
N SER A 100 11.12 8.83 -23.26
CA SER A 100 10.04 7.85 -23.43
C SER A 100 10.52 6.41 -23.27
N LYS A 101 11.70 6.06 -23.81
CA LYS A 101 12.29 4.72 -23.66
C LYS A 101 12.65 4.42 -22.20
N TYR A 102 13.21 5.41 -21.50
CA TYR A 102 13.56 5.29 -20.08
C TYR A 102 12.32 5.07 -19.22
N LEU A 103 11.30 5.92 -19.35
CA LEU A 103 10.06 5.80 -18.57
C LEU A 103 9.28 4.54 -18.91
N ALA A 104 9.33 4.08 -20.17
CA ALA A 104 8.68 2.83 -20.59
C ALA A 104 9.27 1.62 -19.85
N LYS A 105 10.61 1.57 -19.77
CA LYS A 105 11.33 0.52 -19.02
C LYS A 105 11.07 0.63 -17.51
N LYS A 106 11.08 1.84 -16.96
CA LYS A 106 10.84 2.09 -15.52
C LYS A 106 9.44 1.67 -15.07
N ASN A 107 8.42 1.93 -15.89
CA ASN A 107 7.01 1.74 -15.51
C ASN A 107 6.35 0.49 -16.12
N GLY A 108 7.09 -0.29 -16.92
CA GLY A 108 6.59 -1.50 -17.58
C GLY A 108 5.46 -1.21 -18.57
N VAL A 109 5.56 -0.12 -19.33
CA VAL A 109 4.58 0.31 -20.35
C VAL A 109 5.24 0.44 -21.72
N LYS A 110 4.46 0.52 -22.80
CA LYS A 110 5.01 0.65 -24.15
C LYS A 110 5.60 2.05 -24.35
N LYS A 111 6.73 2.14 -25.05
CA LYS A 111 7.34 3.43 -25.42
C LYS A 111 6.36 4.35 -26.15
N SER A 112 5.55 3.80 -27.06
CA SER A 112 4.55 4.55 -27.82
C SER A 112 3.48 5.20 -26.94
N GLU A 113 3.09 4.55 -25.83
CA GLU A 113 2.09 5.09 -24.90
C GLU A 113 2.62 6.34 -24.19
N ILE A 114 3.91 6.36 -23.85
CA ILE A 114 4.56 7.52 -23.22
C ILE A 114 4.86 8.62 -24.25
N TYR A 115 5.34 8.24 -25.43
CA TYR A 115 5.66 9.17 -26.50
C TYR A 115 4.46 10.04 -26.89
N ASN A 116 3.26 9.48 -26.85
CA ASN A 116 2.01 10.15 -27.20
C ASN A 116 1.38 10.95 -26.04
N LEU A 117 2.08 11.17 -24.91
CA LEU A 117 1.59 12.00 -23.79
C LEU A 117 1.85 13.50 -23.99
N ILE A 118 2.76 13.83 -24.90
CA ILE A 118 3.10 15.18 -25.34
C ILE A 118 2.61 15.31 -26.78
#